data_AF-A0A3C1ZDH6-F1
#
_entry.id   AF-A0A3C1ZDH6-F1
#
_cell.length_a   1.000
_cell.length_b   1.000
_cell.length_c   1.000
_cell.angle_alpha   90.00
_cell.angle_beta   90.00
_cell.angle_gamma   90.00
#
_symmetry.space_group_name_H-M   'P 1'
#
loop_
_entity.id
_entity.type
_entity.pdbx_description
1 polymer ?
#
loop_
_entity_poly.entity_id
_entity_poly.type
_entity_poly.pdbx_seq_one_letter_code
_entity_poly.pdbx_strand_id
1 'polypeptide(L)' 'MSVFDYKRRPTVTVNVGGTAMGSEWPVRVQTMTNTSTLDVERSAEQCRRCAQAGA' A
#
# COMPACT_ATOMS: atom_id res chain seq x y z
N MET A 1 7.99 26.77 -13.00
CA MET A 1 7.55 25.36 -12.96
C MET A 1 7.10 25.00 -14.35
N SER A 2 7.72 23.98 -14.95
CA SER A 2 7.33 23.44 -16.25
C SER A 2 5.99 22.71 -16.15
N VAL A 3 5.27 22.55 -17.26
CA VAL A 3 4.04 21.73 -17.30
C VAL A 3 4.28 20.23 -17.02
N PHE A 4 5.55 19.81 -16.90
CA PHE A 4 5.96 18.44 -16.60
C PHE A 4 6.49 18.26 -15.17
N ASP A 5 6.51 19.33 -14.35
CA ASP A 5 6.95 19.25 -12.96
C ASP A 5 5.86 18.54 -12.14
N TYR A 6 6.00 17.22 -11.94
CA TYR A 6 5.08 16.47 -11.10
C TYR A 6 5.19 16.91 -9.64
N LYS A 7 4.09 17.39 -9.09
CA LYS A 7 3.91 17.57 -7.64
C LYS A 7 2.70 16.77 -7.18
N ARG A 8 2.89 15.97 -6.13
CA ARG A 8 1.79 15.21 -5.54
C ARG A 8 0.73 16.16 -4.97
N ARG A 9 -0.55 15.86 -5.20
CA ARG A 9 -1.66 16.65 -4.66
C ARG A 9 -1.60 16.72 -3.12
N PRO A 10 -1.74 17.90 -2.51
CA PRO A 10 -1.86 18.02 -1.05
C PRO A 10 -3.07 17.24 -0.52
N THR A 11 -2.85 16.41 0.50
CA THR A 11 -3.89 15.62 1.16
C THR A 11 -3.65 15.57 2.67
N VAL A 12 -4.68 15.18 3.42
CA VAL A 12 -4.55 14.87 4.85
C VAL A 12 -3.72 13.60 5.05
N THR A 13 -3.12 13.46 6.23
CA THR A 13 -2.48 12.20 6.66
C THR A 13 -3.53 11.25 7.21
N VAL A 14 -3.52 10.00 6.75
CA VAL A 14 -4.33 8.90 7.30
C VAL A 14 -3.40 7.81 7.80
N ASN A 15 -3.74 7.18 8.92
CA ASN A 15 -3.00 6.05 9.48
C ASN A 15 -3.76 4.74 9.18
N VAL A 16 -3.07 3.78 8.56
CA VAL A 16 -3.57 2.42 8.31
C VAL A 16 -2.69 1.44 9.09
N GLY A 17 -3.18 0.99 10.25
CA GLY A 17 -2.50 -0.05 11.05
C GLY A 17 -1.07 0.29 11.49
N GLY A 18 -0.76 1.57 11.72
CA GLY A 18 0.58 2.07 12.05
C GLY A 18 1.34 2.67 10.86
N THR A 19 0.81 2.54 9.64
CA THR A 19 1.43 3.09 8.43
C THR A 19 0.75 4.40 8.02
N ALA A 20 1.46 5.51 8.14
CA ALA A 20 0.97 6.82 7.69
C ALA A 20 1.04 6.99 6.16
N MET A 21 0.00 7.57 5.56
CA MET A 21 -0.17 7.79 4.12
C MET A 21 -0.76 9.18 3.85
N GLY A 22 -0.36 9.81 2.73
CA GLY A 22 -0.82 11.16 2.34
C GLY A 22 0.12 12.28 2.81
N SER A 23 -0.24 13.53 2.56
CA SER A 23 0.53 14.74 2.98
C SER A 23 1.99 14.70 2.51
N GLU A 24 2.96 14.53 3.42
CA GLU A 24 4.40 14.45 3.15
C GLU A 24 4.94 13.00 3.17
N TRP A 25 4.11 12.01 3.53
CA TRP A 25 4.51 10.59 3.58
C TRP A 25 4.70 10.01 2.18
N PRO A 26 5.59 9.02 1.96
CA PRO A 26 5.79 8.43 0.63
C PRO A 26 4.52 7.76 0.09
N VAL A 27 4.45 7.59 -1.23
CA VAL A 27 3.43 6.75 -1.86
C VAL A 27 3.67 5.31 -1.39
N ARG A 28 2.63 4.67 -0.84
CA ARG A 28 2.74 3.29 -0.36
C ARG A 28 2.44 2.33 -1.49
N VAL A 29 3.23 1.26 -1.60
CA VAL A 29 2.95 0.14 -2.49
C VAL A 29 1.96 -0.77 -1.78
N GLN A 30 0.96 -1.27 -2.50
CA GLN A 30 -0.06 -2.17 -1.99
C GLN A 30 -0.33 -3.26 -3.02
N THR A 31 -0.92 -4.36 -2.56
CA THR A 31 -1.34 -5.47 -3.42
C THR A 31 -2.58 -6.15 -2.85
N MET A 32 -3.07 -7.18 -3.53
CA MET A 32 -4.26 -7.93 -3.15
C MET A 32 -4.00 -9.42 -3.37
N THR A 33 -4.47 -10.27 -2.45
CA THR A 33 -4.44 -11.71 -2.63
C THR A 33 -5.31 -12.14 -3.82
N ASN A 34 -5.00 -13.29 -4.40
CA ASN A 34 -5.81 -13.93 -5.45
C ASN A 34 -6.23 -15.36 -5.09
N THR A 35 -5.94 -15.80 -3.87
CA THR A 35 -6.52 -16.99 -3.27
C THR A 35 -8.00 -16.78 -2.95
N SER A 36 -8.78 -17.86 -2.86
CA SER A 36 -10.10 -17.78 -2.23
C SER A 36 -9.95 -17.31 -0.79
N THR A 37 -10.64 -16.26 -0.38
CA THR A 37 -10.58 -15.74 0.99
C THR A 37 -11.09 -16.75 2.02
N LEU A 38 -11.91 -17.72 1.61
CA LEU A 38 -12.35 -18.84 2.47
C LEU A 38 -11.24 -19.87 2.72
N ASP A 39 -10.20 -19.87 1.90
CA ASP A 39 -8.97 -20.64 2.14
C ASP A 39 -8.03 -19.79 3.00
N VAL A 40 -8.18 -19.93 4.32
CA VAL A 40 -7.47 -19.14 5.33
C VAL A 40 -5.97 -19.34 5.23
N GLU A 41 -5.51 -20.58 5.08
CA GLU A 41 -4.09 -20.93 5.08
C GLU A 41 -3.39 -20.34 3.87
N ARG A 42 -3.90 -20.59 2.65
CA ARG A 42 -3.28 -20.07 1.43
C ARG A 42 -3.31 -18.55 1.37
N SER A 43 -4.39 -17.94 1.87
CA SER A 43 -4.50 -16.47 1.94
C SER A 43 -3.48 -15.87 2.91
N ALA A 44 -3.31 -16.46 4.10
CA ALA A 44 -2.31 -16.00 5.07
C ALA A 44 -0.87 -16.16 4.55
N GLU A 45 -0.57 -17.27 3.89
CA GLU A 45 0.73 -17.50 3.25
C GLU A 45 1.01 -16.50 2.12
N GLN A 46 0.00 -16.18 1.29
CA GLN A 46 0.16 -15.17 0.26
C GLN A 46 0.40 -13.78 0.87
N CYS A 47 -0.37 -13.37 1.89
CA CYS A 47 -0.16 -12.11 2.60
C CYS A 47 1.28 -11.98 3.12
N ARG A 48 1.83 -13.04 3.73
CA ARG A 48 3.22 -13.06 4.21
C ARG A 48 4.23 -12.86 3.09
N ARG A 49 4.05 -13.55 1.95
CA ARG A 49 4.94 -13.39 0.78
C ARG A 49 4.85 -11.99 0.19
N CYS A 50 3.66 -11.41 0.11
CA CYS A 50 3.46 -10.04 -0.35
C CYS A 50 4.19 -9.03 0.55
N ALA A 51 4.03 -9.13 1.87
CA ALA A 51 4.72 -8.26 2.81
C ALA A 51 6.25 -8.40 2.72
N GLN A 52 6.76 -9.63 2.57
CA GLN A 52 8.20 -9.89 2.35
C GLN A 52 8.72 -9.30 1.04
N ALA A 53 7.87 -9.21 0.01
CA ALA A 53 8.19 -8.59 -1.27
C ALA A 53 8.10 -7.05 -1.26
N GLY A 54 7.72 -6.44 -0.13
CA GLY A 54 7.65 -4.98 0.04
C GLY A 54 6.28 -4.35 -0.17
N ALA A 55 5.21 -5.16 -0.12
CA ALA A 55 3.84 -4.65 0.03
C ALA A 55 3.53 -4.20 1.47
#